data_AF-A0A820RGL7-F1
#
_entry.id   AF-A0A820RGL7-F1
#
_cell.length_a   1.000
_cell.length_b   1.000
_cell.length_c   1.000
_cell.angle_alpha   90.00
_cell.angle_beta   90.00
_cell.angle_gamma   90.00
#
_symmetry.space_group_name_H-M   'P 1'
#
loop_
_entity.id
_entity.type
_entity.pdbx_description
1 polymer ?
#
loop_
_entity_poly.entity_id
_entity_poly.type
_entity_poly.pdbx_seq_one_letter_code
_entity_poly.pdbx_strand_id
1 'polypeptide(L)'
;DVYTLQLLYVFVESLSIAQGDDPSLGTQQQAIGALSHVERIIKEKSELFIKETPKRHRPPSWTNATLDVAVRWLLEQCGRIETESRRKCIELVCTFIPLFPG
;
A
#
# COMPACT_ATOMS: atom_id res chain seq x y z
N ASP A 1 10.54 -8.31 3.94
CA ASP A 1 10.08 -8.59 2.57
C ASP A 1 8.89 -9.53 2.53
N VAL A 2 8.85 -10.59 3.36
CA VAL A 2 7.78 -11.62 3.36
C VAL A 2 6.35 -11.06 3.51
N TYR A 3 6.13 -10.10 4.41
CA TYR A 3 4.79 -9.57 4.72
C TYR A 3 4.58 -8.11 4.28
N THR A 4 5.59 -7.45 3.73
CA THR A 4 5.56 -6.00 3.49
C THR A 4 4.41 -5.58 2.58
N LEU A 5 4.16 -6.31 1.49
CA LEU A 5 3.05 -6.03 0.58
C LEU A 5 1.67 -6.40 1.16
N GLN A 6 1.62 -7.39 2.06
CA GLN A 6 0.41 -7.68 2.80
C GLN A 6 0.06 -6.59 3.81
N LEU A 7 1.07 -6.04 4.50
CA LEU A 7 0.87 -4.89 5.39
C LEU A 7 0.41 -3.65 4.61
N LEU A 8 0.97 -3.41 3.41
CA LEU A 8 0.49 -2.35 2.53
C LEU A 8 -1.01 -2.50 2.26
N TYR A 9 -1.44 -3.68 1.81
CA TYR A 9 -2.85 -3.97 1.54
C TYR A 9 -3.73 -3.74 2.77
N VAL A 10 -3.36 -4.35 3.91
CA VAL A 10 -4.15 -4.29 5.15
C VAL A 10 -4.28 -2.86 5.65
N PHE A 11 -3.22 -2.06 5.61
CA PHE A 11 -3.29 -0.68 6.12
C PHE A 11 -4.04 0.26 5.17
N VAL A 12 -4.03 0.02 3.85
CA VAL A 12 -4.91 0.76 2.92
C VAL A 12 -6.38 0.43 3.18
N GLU A 13 -6.74 -0.85 3.35
CA GLU A 13 -8.11 -1.23 3.72
C GLU A 13 -8.50 -0.65 5.09
N SER A 14 -7.59 -0.69 6.07
CA SER A 14 -7.84 -0.11 7.40
C SER A 14 -8.09 1.39 7.33
N LEU A 15 -7.33 2.11 6.49
CA LEU A 15 -7.53 3.55 6.27
C LEU A 15 -8.88 3.84 5.59
N SER A 16 -9.32 2.99 4.66
CA SER A 16 -10.66 3.10 4.06
C SER A 16 -11.75 2.91 5.10
N ILE A 17 -11.64 1.86 5.94
CA ILE A 17 -12.62 1.57 6.99
C ILE A 17 -12.70 2.71 8.02
N ALA A 18 -11.55 3.30 8.38
CA ALA A 18 -11.46 4.39 9.34
C ALA A 18 -12.03 5.74 8.85
N GLN A 19 -12.56 5.82 7.62
CA GLN A 19 -13.09 7.07 7.04
C GLN A 19 -14.20 7.71 7.91
N GLY A 20 -15.00 6.89 8.60
CA GLY A 20 -16.11 7.34 9.44
C GLY A 20 -15.77 7.52 10.93
N ASP A 21 -14.53 7.22 11.34
CA ASP A 21 -14.12 7.34 12.73
C ASP A 21 -14.07 8.80 13.19
N ASP A 22 -14.32 9.03 14.48
CA ASP A 22 -14.15 10.34 15.08
C ASP A 22 -12.67 10.79 14.96
N PRO A 23 -12.38 11.98 14.42
CA PRO A 23 -11.00 12.45 14.22
C PRO A 23 -10.15 12.48 15.49
N SER A 24 -10.76 12.62 16.68
CA SER A 24 -10.04 12.62 17.97
C SER A 24 -9.45 11.26 18.34
N LEU A 25 -9.96 10.15 17.76
CA LEU A 25 -9.40 8.81 17.97
C LEU A 25 -8.02 8.65 17.31
N GLY A 26 -7.72 9.44 16.28
CA GLY A 26 -6.43 9.39 15.60
C GLY A 26 -6.24 8.19 14.67
N THR A 27 -7.28 7.38 14.41
CA THR A 27 -7.16 6.10 13.66
C THR A 27 -6.59 6.32 12.27
N GLN A 28 -7.10 7.31 11.54
CA GLN A 28 -6.63 7.63 10.19
C GLN A 28 -5.15 8.06 10.20
N GLN A 29 -4.74 8.89 11.17
CA GLN A 29 -3.36 9.34 11.32
C GLN A 29 -2.42 8.17 11.61
N GLN A 30 -2.83 7.22 12.44
CA GLN A 30 -2.03 6.02 12.73
C GLN A 30 -1.92 5.11 11.49
N ALA A 31 -3.01 4.91 10.76
CA ALA A 31 -2.98 4.12 9.51
C ALA A 31 -2.10 4.77 8.44
N ILE A 32 -2.18 6.09 8.27
CA ILE A 32 -1.29 6.86 7.37
C ILE A 32 0.17 6.72 7.82
N GLY A 33 0.46 6.84 9.11
CA GLY A 33 1.81 6.65 9.66
C GLY A 33 2.37 5.25 9.38
N ALA A 34 1.55 4.22 9.58
CA ALA A 34 1.91 2.84 9.26
C ALA A 34 2.20 2.66 7.76
N LEU A 35 1.36 3.23 6.88
CA LEU A 35 1.59 3.22 5.43
C LEU A 35 2.88 3.95 5.05
N SER A 36 3.19 5.08 5.66
CA SER A 36 4.45 5.80 5.41
C SER A 36 5.69 4.99 5.82
N HIS A 37 5.59 4.17 6.87
CA HIS A 37 6.68 3.24 7.22
C HIS A 37 6.82 2.09 6.22
N VAL A 38 5.70 1.52 5.77
CA VAL A 38 5.70 0.48 4.72
C VAL A 38 6.27 1.03 3.41
N GLU A 39 5.85 2.23 3.02
CA GLU A 39 6.36 2.97 1.87
C GLU A 39 7.88 3.11 1.93
N ARG A 40 8.43 3.57 3.06
CA ARG A 40 9.88 3.70 3.26
C ARG A 40 10.61 2.37 3.05
N ILE A 41 10.08 1.27 3.59
CA ILE A 41 10.67 -0.07 3.40
C ILE A 41 10.66 -0.46 1.92
N ILE A 42 9.56 -0.22 1.20
CA ILE A 42 9.44 -0.55 -0.22
C ILE A 42 10.41 0.31 -1.05
N LYS A 43 10.57 1.60 -0.74
CA LYS A 43 11.53 2.48 -1.43
C LYS A 43 12.97 2.02 -1.22
N GLU A 44 13.37 1.76 0.02
CA GLU A 44 14.75 1.37 0.35
C GLU A 44 15.11 -0.03 -0.16
N LYS A 45 14.12 -0.91 -0.35
CA LYS A 45 14.33 -2.31 -0.73
C LYS A 45 13.52 -2.73 -1.96
N SER A 46 13.31 -1.80 -2.89
CA SER A 46 12.43 -1.97 -4.06
C SER A 46 12.79 -3.21 -4.87
N GLU A 47 14.08 -3.47 -5.05
CA GLU A 47 14.62 -4.64 -5.78
C GLU A 47 14.10 -5.98 -5.27
N LEU A 48 13.83 -6.08 -3.96
CA LEU A 48 13.27 -7.30 -3.38
C LEU A 48 11.87 -7.58 -3.91
N PHE A 49 11.10 -6.55 -4.25
CA PHE A 49 9.68 -6.64 -4.62
C PHE A 49 9.43 -6.70 -6.12
N ILE A 50 10.46 -6.54 -6.97
CA ILE A 50 10.34 -6.61 -8.43
C ILE A 50 9.97 -8.03 -8.87
N LYS A 51 10.64 -9.04 -8.29
CA LYS A 51 10.41 -10.45 -8.65
C LYS A 51 9.54 -11.15 -7.62
N GLU A 52 8.78 -12.12 -8.10
CA GLU A 52 7.99 -13.01 -7.27
C GLU A 52 8.90 -13.96 -6.47
N THR A 53 8.46 -14.30 -5.27
CA THR A 53 9.09 -15.33 -4.43
C THR A 53 8.01 -16.12 -3.71
N PRO A 54 8.09 -17.46 -3.66
CA PRO A 54 7.08 -18.30 -3.01
C PRO A 54 7.01 -18.08 -1.49
N LYS A 55 8.02 -17.44 -0.89
CA LYS A 55 8.05 -17.13 0.54
C LYS A 55 7.18 -15.93 0.89
N ARG A 56 6.83 -15.05 -0.06
CA ARG A 56 6.12 -13.80 0.22
C ARG A 56 4.62 -14.05 0.27
N HIS A 57 3.98 -13.55 1.31
CA HIS A 57 2.54 -13.66 1.45
C HIS A 57 1.82 -12.74 0.47
N ARG A 58 0.89 -13.32 -0.27
CA ARG A 58 0.06 -12.66 -1.26
C ARG A 58 -1.19 -12.08 -0.61
N PRO A 59 -1.49 -10.79 -0.79
CA PRO A 59 -2.76 -10.22 -0.36
C PRO A 59 -3.97 -10.88 -1.05
N PRO A 60 -5.18 -10.76 -0.48
CA PRO A 60 -6.40 -11.17 -1.15
C PRO A 60 -6.53 -10.52 -2.54
N SER A 61 -7.06 -11.28 -3.50
CA SER A 61 -7.32 -10.84 -4.89
C SER A 61 -6.10 -10.46 -5.75
N TRP A 62 -4.88 -10.48 -5.22
CA TRP A 62 -3.66 -10.22 -6.01
C TRP A 62 -3.24 -11.48 -6.78
N THR A 63 -2.68 -11.36 -7.98
CA THR A 63 -2.17 -12.53 -8.72
C THR A 63 -0.89 -13.08 -8.13
N ASN A 64 0.02 -12.19 -7.73
CA ASN A 64 1.23 -12.49 -7.00
C ASN A 64 1.60 -11.31 -6.09
N ALA A 65 2.64 -11.48 -5.28
CA ALA A 65 3.07 -10.48 -4.33
C ALA A 65 4.26 -9.68 -4.89
N THR A 66 4.06 -8.86 -5.93
CA THR A 66 5.13 -8.03 -6.52
C THR A 66 4.77 -6.54 -6.49
N LEU A 67 5.77 -5.69 -6.71
CA LEU A 67 5.58 -4.24 -6.75
C LEU A 67 4.67 -3.81 -7.92
N ASP A 68 4.72 -4.48 -9.06
CA ASP A 68 3.84 -4.17 -10.20
C ASP A 68 2.37 -4.48 -9.91
N VAL A 69 2.07 -5.60 -9.23
CA VAL A 69 0.70 -5.91 -8.80
C VAL A 69 0.25 -4.93 -7.73
N ALA A 70 1.13 -4.56 -6.79
CA ALA A 70 0.83 -3.57 -5.77
C ALA A 70 0.43 -2.21 -6.38
N VAL A 71 1.20 -1.73 -7.36
CA VAL A 71 0.91 -0.45 -8.03
C VAL A 71 -0.39 -0.51 -8.83
N ARG A 72 -0.65 -1.60 -9.56
CA ARG A 72 -1.92 -1.79 -10.26
C ARG A 72 -3.11 -1.80 -9.31
N TRP A 73 -2.99 -2.51 -8.19
CA TRP A 73 -4.02 -2.52 -7.17
C TRP A 73 -4.22 -1.15 -6.52
N LEU A 74 -3.15 -0.41 -6.21
CA LEU A 74 -3.26 0.95 -5.67
C LEU A 74 -3.93 1.92 -6.66
N LEU A 75 -3.66 1.79 -7.96
CA LEU A 75 -4.33 2.56 -9.01
C LEU A 75 -5.84 2.34 -9.02
N GLU A 76 -6.28 1.08 -8.85
CA GLU A 76 -7.72 0.77 -8.70
C GLU A 76 -8.31 1.46 -7.45
N GLN A 77 -7.54 1.57 -6.37
CA GLN A 77 -7.99 2.20 -5.13
C GLN A 77 -8.07 3.74 -5.23
N CYS A 78 -7.41 4.36 -6.21
CA CYS A 78 -7.53 5.80 -6.44
C CYS A 78 -8.95 6.25 -6.85
N GLY A 79 -9.81 5.32 -7.29
CA GLY A 79 -11.22 5.59 -7.61
C GLY A 79 -12.17 5.57 -6.40
N ARG A 80 -11.68 5.24 -5.20
CA ARG A 80 -12.51 5.11 -3.98
C ARG A 80 -13.12 6.44 -3.52
N ILE A 81 -14.24 6.36 -2.81
CA ILE A 81 -14.93 7.54 -2.27
C ILE A 81 -14.25 8.07 -1.00
N GLU A 82 -13.61 7.19 -0.24
CA GLU A 82 -12.91 7.48 1.01
C GLU A 82 -11.73 8.43 0.75
N THR A 83 -11.86 9.67 1.20
CA THR A 83 -10.96 10.76 0.80
C THR A 83 -9.52 10.53 1.22
N GLU A 84 -9.27 10.12 2.46
CA GLU A 84 -7.91 9.96 2.97
C GLU A 84 -7.24 8.70 2.40
N SER A 85 -7.98 7.60 2.27
CA SER A 85 -7.47 6.41 1.58
C SER A 85 -7.12 6.70 0.14
N ARG A 86 -8.01 7.39 -0.61
CA ARG A 86 -7.75 7.79 -2.00
C ARG A 86 -6.50 8.66 -2.10
N ARG A 87 -6.38 9.70 -1.26
CA ARG A 87 -5.21 10.60 -1.24
C ARG A 87 -3.91 9.84 -1.01
N LYS A 88 -3.88 8.94 -0.02
CA LYS A 88 -2.68 8.16 0.28
C LYS A 88 -2.36 7.15 -0.83
N CYS A 89 -3.35 6.53 -1.46
CA CYS A 89 -3.12 5.65 -2.61
C CYS A 89 -2.49 6.39 -3.80
N ILE A 90 -2.95 7.60 -4.13
CA ILE A 90 -2.36 8.43 -5.19
C ILE A 90 -0.90 8.76 -4.87
N GLU A 91 -0.61 9.17 -3.63
CA GLU A 91 0.75 9.45 -3.18
C GLU A 91 1.66 8.22 -3.32
N LEU A 92 1.21 7.05 -2.85
CA LEU A 92 1.96 5.79 -2.94
C LEU A 92 2.24 5.40 -4.39
N VAL A 93 1.27 5.55 -5.29
CA VAL A 93 1.45 5.28 -6.73
C VAL A 93 2.53 6.18 -7.31
N CYS A 94 2.45 7.49 -7.09
CA CYS A 94 3.45 8.45 -7.56
C CYS A 94 4.85 8.14 -7.02
N THR A 95 4.94 7.64 -5.79
CA THR A 95 6.20 7.22 -5.17
C THR A 95 6.74 5.92 -5.73
N PHE A 96 5.88 4.96 -6.09
CA PHE A 96 6.31 3.62 -6.52
C PHE A 96 6.58 3.50 -8.01
N ILE A 97 5.93 4.29 -8.87
CA ILE A 97 6.17 4.27 -10.32
C ILE A 97 7.66 4.48 -10.67
N PRO A 98 8.40 5.44 -10.08
CA PRO A 98 9.81 5.64 -10.36
C PRO A 98 10.74 4.50 -9.92
N LEU A 99 10.24 3.51 -9.17
CA LEU A 99 11.03 2.38 -8.66
C LEU A 99 11.11 1.21 -9.65
N PHE A 100 10.32 1.22 -10.73
CA PHE A 100 10.41 0.17 -11.74
C PHE A 100 11.71 0.32 -12.55
N PRO A 101 12.38 -0.80 -12.88
CA PRO A 101 13.47 -0.76 -13.83
C PRO A 101 12.90 -0.29 -15.18
N GLY A 102 13.54 0.72 -15.77
CA GLY A 102 13.23 1.21 -17.11
C GLY A 102 13.63 0.23 -18.21
#